data_AF-A0AAN7UCB7-F1
#
_entry.id   AF-A0AAN7UCB7-F1
#
_cell.length_a   1.000
_cell.length_b   1.000
_cell.length_c   1.000
_cell.angle_alpha   90.00
_cell.angle_beta   90.00
_cell.angle_gamma   90.00
#
_symmetry.space_group_name_H-M   'P 1'
#
loop_
_entity.id
_entity.type
_entity.pdbx_description
1 polymer ?
#
loop_
_entity_poly.entity_id
_entity_poly.type
_entity_poly.pdbx_seq_one_letter_code
_entity_poly.pdbx_strand_id
1 'polypeptide(L)'
;MYPAIPVKGSATSEPRLFPSFLASIVAAVVQAGAIFWSQPSTITCYPAYSLATSLAEGSHLLVDSVRFEQLRNNGVSLISGTMATPIVFASYPASSLFRFPPHSDPQPIPPPHFDYLFTIPDNWYTAALDPKVPITVATVYAVTAKALNAYNKSTGKEPWAISKTRAFNAFVVLHNIFLAVYSAWTWYGMLKALQSTIVSPSGPDGWAATVDSFCKMNGPAGLKNAQTYNTASETWGSLSGIVSSPSREQGGRLWNNGLAFYGWLFYISKFYEVFDTLIILAKGKFSSTLQTYHHAGAMMAMWAGMRYMSAPIWIFVFFNSAIHSLMYTYYTVTAFNIRVPTLIKRSLTSLQISQFIIGASAAMVHSFVSYLVPVQGSGPGTKYQKVDCIHSTGQTFAIWLNVSYLAPLTYLFTSFFVASYLRRSKAEVVRGKTDRRRSNAVLAEKASWDAARGLEREMYGESNEGVIIEDSDESSSSTGMNGKRKN
;
A
#
# COMPACT_ATOMS: atom_id res chain seq x y z
N MET A 1 38.41 37.07 31.53
CA MET A 1 38.18 38.53 31.64
C MET A 1 38.13 39.06 30.22
N TYR A 2 37.06 39.79 29.89
CA TYR A 2 36.63 40.39 28.60
C TYR A 2 37.74 41.11 27.78
N PRO A 3 37.52 41.55 26.51
CA PRO A 3 36.23 41.82 25.85
C PRO A 3 36.05 41.43 24.36
N ALA A 4 34.78 41.53 23.95
CA ALA A 4 34.24 41.52 22.60
C ALA A 4 34.35 42.87 21.89
N ILE A 5 34.42 42.88 20.54
CA ILE A 5 33.90 43.94 19.66
C ILE A 5 33.35 43.28 18.36
N PRO A 6 32.23 43.77 17.78
CA PRO A 6 31.41 43.05 16.80
C PRO A 6 31.67 43.49 15.35
N VAL A 7 31.40 42.61 14.38
CA VAL A 7 31.31 42.99 12.96
C VAL A 7 29.87 42.76 12.48
N LYS A 8 29.18 43.88 12.19
CA LYS A 8 27.99 43.94 11.34
C LYS A 8 28.40 43.54 9.92
N GLY A 9 27.78 42.50 9.37
CA GLY A 9 27.88 42.10 7.97
C GLY A 9 26.50 41.76 7.45
N SER A 10 26.13 42.34 6.31
CA SER A 10 24.77 42.46 5.78
C SER A 10 24.08 41.12 5.52
N ALA A 11 22.79 41.03 5.89
CA ALA A 11 21.92 39.94 5.51
C ALA A 11 21.57 40.04 4.01
N THR A 12 22.36 39.38 3.17
CA THR A 12 21.96 39.04 1.80
C THR A 12 21.00 37.87 1.87
N SER A 13 19.79 38.08 1.37
CA SER A 13 18.72 37.09 1.22
C SER A 13 19.16 35.97 0.28
N GLU A 14 19.48 34.79 0.82
CA GLU A 14 19.57 33.56 0.04
C GLU A 14 18.16 33.06 -0.35
N PRO A 15 17.97 32.56 -1.59
CA PRO A 15 16.65 32.14 -2.06
C PRO A 15 16.26 30.81 -1.41
N ARG A 16 15.03 30.76 -0.92
CA ARG A 16 14.33 29.60 -0.37
C ARG A 16 14.04 28.55 -1.47
N LEU A 17 15.07 27.90 -2.02
CA LEU A 17 14.94 27.00 -3.17
C LEU A 17 14.58 25.54 -2.81
N PHE A 18 14.74 25.14 -1.54
CA PHE A 18 14.58 23.74 -1.12
C PHE A 18 13.17 23.36 -0.60
N PRO A 19 12.44 24.24 0.12
CA PRO A 19 11.04 23.98 0.46
C PRO A 19 10.12 23.93 -0.77
N SER A 20 10.48 24.66 -1.83
CA SER A 20 9.75 24.65 -3.10
C SER A 20 9.97 23.35 -3.88
N PHE A 21 11.16 22.75 -3.87
CA PHE A 21 11.41 21.49 -4.58
C PHE A 21 10.65 20.30 -3.98
N LEU A 22 10.64 20.14 -2.65
CA LEU A 22 9.85 19.12 -1.96
C LEU A 22 8.34 19.38 -2.05
N ALA A 23 7.92 20.65 -1.99
CA ALA A 23 6.53 21.02 -2.25
C ALA A 23 6.13 20.77 -3.71
N SER A 24 7.03 20.94 -4.67
CA SER A 24 6.82 20.63 -6.09
C SER A 24 6.77 19.12 -6.37
N ILE A 25 7.48 18.29 -5.61
CA ILE A 25 7.37 16.83 -5.71
C ILE A 25 6.07 16.34 -5.05
N VAL A 26 5.73 16.84 -3.87
CA VAL A 26 4.45 16.53 -3.21
C VAL A 26 3.27 17.04 -4.05
N ALA A 27 3.38 18.24 -4.62
CA ALA A 27 2.44 18.76 -5.59
C ALA A 27 2.44 17.89 -6.85
N ALA A 28 3.57 17.50 -7.44
CA ALA A 28 3.60 16.64 -8.62
C ALA A 28 3.00 15.24 -8.37
N VAL A 29 3.08 14.69 -7.15
CA VAL A 29 2.43 13.42 -6.78
C VAL A 29 0.92 13.60 -6.59
N VAL A 30 0.49 14.67 -5.91
CA VAL A 30 -0.94 15.02 -5.74
C VAL A 30 -1.58 15.44 -7.07
N GLN A 31 -0.82 16.16 -7.89
CA GLN A 31 -1.20 16.72 -9.18
C GLN A 31 -1.06 15.67 -10.28
N ALA A 32 -0.19 14.65 -10.19
CA ALA A 32 -0.28 13.48 -11.06
C ALA A 32 -1.55 12.66 -10.78
N GLY A 33 -1.98 12.59 -9.51
CA GLY A 33 -3.29 12.04 -9.13
C GLY A 33 -4.48 12.88 -9.62
N ALA A 34 -4.34 14.21 -9.67
CA ALA A 34 -5.38 15.14 -10.14
C ALA A 34 -5.37 15.37 -11.67
N ILE A 35 -4.21 15.35 -12.34
CA ILE A 35 -4.01 15.45 -13.80
C ILE A 35 -4.60 14.22 -14.49
N PHE A 36 -4.60 13.05 -13.83
CA PHE A 36 -5.32 11.87 -14.32
C PHE A 36 -6.85 12.10 -14.40
N TRP A 37 -7.38 13.09 -13.67
CA TRP A 37 -8.78 13.52 -13.69
C TRP A 37 -9.02 14.89 -14.35
N SER A 38 -7.97 15.62 -14.72
CA SER A 38 -8.08 16.92 -15.41
C SER A 38 -7.08 17.01 -16.56
N GLN A 39 -7.50 16.60 -17.75
CA GLN A 39 -6.98 17.17 -18.99
C GLN A 39 -8.13 17.85 -19.75
N PRO A 40 -8.01 19.16 -20.03
CA PRO A 40 -9.06 19.95 -20.64
C PRO A 40 -9.04 19.80 -22.16
N SER A 41 -10.20 19.58 -22.78
CA SER A 41 -10.40 19.93 -24.18
C SER A 41 -11.00 21.33 -24.22
N THR A 42 -10.26 22.29 -24.75
CA THR A 42 -10.63 23.68 -24.99
C THR A 42 -11.93 23.83 -25.79
N ILE A 43 -12.98 24.47 -25.23
CA ILE A 43 -13.54 25.78 -25.66
C ILE A 43 -14.96 26.04 -25.08
N THR A 44 -15.15 27.30 -24.64
CA THR A 44 -16.37 28.07 -24.29
C THR A 44 -17.09 27.85 -22.95
N CYS A 45 -17.04 28.89 -22.13
CA CYS A 45 -17.81 29.12 -20.91
C CYS A 45 -19.29 29.39 -21.19
N TYR A 46 -20.18 28.83 -20.36
CA TYR A 46 -21.48 29.42 -20.02
C TYR A 46 -21.62 29.50 -18.48
N PRO A 47 -22.30 30.53 -17.93
CA PRO A 47 -22.24 30.86 -16.51
C PRO A 47 -23.08 29.91 -15.65
N ALA A 48 -22.66 29.77 -14.39
CA ALA A 48 -23.22 28.91 -13.36
C ALA A 48 -24.63 29.36 -12.92
N TYR A 49 -25.67 28.72 -13.47
CA TYR A 49 -27.04 28.70 -12.91
C TYR A 49 -27.75 27.41 -13.35
N SER A 50 -27.28 26.22 -12.91
CA SER A 50 -28.09 24.99 -13.03
C SER A 50 -27.63 23.82 -12.15
N LEU A 51 -27.08 24.10 -10.96
CA LEU A 51 -26.64 23.03 -10.03
C LEU A 51 -27.74 22.61 -9.02
N ALA A 52 -28.96 23.13 -9.13
CA ALA A 52 -30.04 22.85 -8.17
C ALA A 52 -31.12 21.89 -8.69
N THR A 53 -31.11 21.53 -9.98
CA THR A 53 -32.18 20.71 -10.60
C THR A 53 -31.85 19.22 -10.76
N SER A 54 -30.60 18.80 -10.54
CA SER A 54 -30.20 17.38 -10.67
C SER A 54 -30.43 16.56 -9.39
N LEU A 55 -30.85 17.17 -8.28
CA LEU A 55 -31.22 16.46 -7.04
C LEU A 55 -32.68 15.98 -7.02
N ALA A 56 -33.47 16.28 -8.05
CA ALA A 56 -34.88 15.88 -8.14
C ALA A 56 -35.14 14.62 -9.01
N GLU A 57 -34.13 14.07 -9.69
CA GLU A 57 -34.26 12.81 -10.47
C GLU A 57 -33.96 11.54 -9.65
N GLY A 58 -33.82 11.68 -8.32
CA GLY A 58 -33.62 10.55 -7.38
C GLY A 58 -34.86 9.68 -7.12
N SER A 59 -36.00 9.99 -7.73
CA SER A 59 -37.27 9.27 -7.51
C SER A 59 -37.62 8.25 -8.60
N HIS A 60 -36.83 8.12 -9.67
CA HIS A 60 -37.01 7.06 -10.69
C HIS A 60 -36.21 5.76 -10.42
N LEU A 61 -35.42 5.72 -9.33
CA LEU A 61 -34.60 4.56 -8.93
C LEU A 61 -35.38 3.38 -8.30
N LEU A 62 -36.72 3.43 -8.26
CA LEU A 62 -37.54 2.36 -7.66
C LEU A 62 -38.29 1.47 -8.68
N VAL A 63 -38.10 1.67 -9.99
CA VAL A 63 -38.75 0.83 -11.03
C VAL A 63 -37.82 -0.26 -11.61
N ASP A 64 -36.54 -0.29 -11.23
CA ASP A 64 -35.55 -1.22 -11.84
C ASP A 64 -35.36 -2.56 -11.13
N SER A 65 -36.10 -2.85 -10.06
CA SER A 65 -35.99 -4.13 -9.33
C SER A 65 -36.37 -5.34 -10.21
N VAL A 66 -37.39 -5.19 -11.07
CA VAL A 66 -37.87 -6.28 -11.95
C VAL A 66 -36.92 -6.51 -13.13
N ARG A 67 -36.15 -5.51 -13.54
CA ARG A 67 -35.16 -5.63 -14.63
C ARG A 67 -33.85 -6.27 -14.18
N PHE A 68 -33.58 -6.28 -12.86
CA PHE A 68 -32.38 -6.86 -12.26
C PHE A 68 -32.38 -8.39 -12.22
N GLU A 69 -33.54 -9.04 -12.13
CA GLU A 69 -33.62 -10.51 -12.07
C GLU A 69 -33.32 -11.18 -13.42
N GLN A 70 -33.64 -10.52 -14.54
CA GLN A 70 -33.26 -10.96 -15.89
C GLN A 70 -31.77 -10.69 -16.23
N LEU A 71 -31.11 -9.76 -15.53
CA LEU A 71 -29.67 -9.46 -15.72
C LEU A 71 -28.74 -10.49 -15.06
N ARG A 72 -29.28 -11.38 -14.22
CA ARG A 72 -28.51 -12.38 -13.46
C ARG A 72 -28.12 -13.61 -14.28
N ASN A 73 -28.86 -13.96 -15.34
CA ASN A 73 -28.70 -15.22 -16.07
C ASN A 73 -28.39 -15.00 -17.56
N ASN A 74 -27.12 -15.20 -17.94
CA ASN A 74 -26.60 -15.48 -19.28
C ASN A 74 -27.08 -14.59 -20.46
N GLY A 75 -26.17 -13.72 -20.94
CA GLY A 75 -26.19 -13.14 -22.29
C GLY A 75 -27.34 -12.16 -22.58
N VAL A 76 -27.06 -10.86 -22.53
CA VAL A 76 -28.06 -9.84 -22.84
C VAL A 76 -28.11 -9.59 -24.35
N SER A 77 -29.28 -9.75 -24.96
CA SER A 77 -29.58 -9.23 -26.31
C SER A 77 -30.45 -7.98 -26.17
N LEU A 78 -29.88 -6.79 -26.35
CA LEU A 78 -30.63 -5.54 -26.38
C LEU A 78 -31.09 -5.28 -27.83
N ILE A 79 -32.40 -5.19 -28.05
CA ILE A 79 -32.99 -4.86 -29.35
C ILE A 79 -32.91 -3.33 -29.54
N SER A 80 -32.46 -2.94 -30.74
CA SER A 80 -31.99 -1.61 -31.15
C SER A 80 -32.90 -0.41 -30.83
N GLY A 81 -32.28 0.73 -30.50
CA GLY A 81 -32.92 2.05 -30.44
C GLY A 81 -32.01 3.17 -29.90
N THR A 82 -31.06 2.83 -29.03
CA THR A 82 -30.01 3.73 -28.54
C THR A 82 -28.70 2.96 -28.51
N MET A 83 -27.58 3.59 -28.89
CA MET A 83 -26.23 3.03 -28.74
C MET A 83 -26.05 2.59 -27.29
N ALA A 84 -26.24 1.30 -27.01
CA ALA A 84 -26.10 0.76 -25.66
C ALA A 84 -24.63 0.91 -25.28
N THR A 85 -24.35 1.91 -24.45
CA THR A 85 -23.01 2.18 -23.96
C THR A 85 -22.55 0.99 -23.12
N PRO A 86 -21.27 0.59 -23.21
CA PRO A 86 -20.72 -0.45 -22.35
C PRO A 86 -20.93 -0.09 -20.87
N ILE A 87 -21.73 -0.89 -20.16
CA ILE A 87 -22.12 -0.62 -18.77
C ILE A 87 -21.11 -1.27 -17.82
N VAL A 88 -20.62 -0.50 -16.84
CA VAL A 88 -19.85 -0.98 -15.69
C VAL A 88 -20.81 -1.08 -14.50
N PHE A 89 -20.77 -2.18 -13.77
CA PHE A 89 -21.66 -2.41 -12.64
C PHE A 89 -21.02 -3.32 -11.59
N ALA A 90 -21.61 -3.35 -10.40
CA ALA A 90 -21.18 -4.23 -9.34
C ALA A 90 -21.87 -5.61 -9.45
N SER A 91 -21.11 -6.69 -9.31
CA SER A 91 -21.66 -8.04 -9.21
C SER A 91 -20.85 -8.90 -8.23
N TYR A 92 -21.49 -9.88 -7.61
CA TYR A 92 -20.81 -10.79 -6.69
C TYR A 92 -19.91 -11.77 -7.45
N PRO A 93 -18.66 -11.98 -7.00
CA PRO A 93 -17.80 -13.01 -7.58
C PRO A 93 -18.41 -14.40 -7.34
N ALA A 94 -18.22 -15.31 -8.28
CA ALA A 94 -18.71 -16.68 -8.17
C ALA A 94 -18.10 -17.39 -6.95
N SER A 95 -18.92 -18.11 -6.17
CA SER A 95 -18.49 -18.84 -4.97
C SER A 95 -17.42 -19.91 -5.27
N SER A 96 -17.41 -20.45 -6.49
CA SER A 96 -16.39 -21.39 -6.96
C SER A 96 -14.97 -20.80 -6.99
N LEU A 97 -14.83 -19.47 -7.02
CA LEU A 97 -13.53 -18.79 -7.01
C LEU A 97 -12.87 -18.76 -5.62
N PHE A 98 -13.62 -19.08 -4.56
CA PHE A 98 -13.16 -19.08 -3.17
C PHE A 98 -12.68 -20.47 -2.71
N ARG A 99 -11.97 -21.20 -3.58
CA ARG A 99 -11.36 -22.49 -3.24
C ARG A 99 -9.96 -22.32 -2.68
N PHE A 100 -9.66 -23.07 -1.63
CA PHE A 100 -8.33 -23.18 -1.03
C PHE A 100 -7.91 -24.67 -0.95
N PRO A 101 -6.69 -25.04 -1.38
CA PRO A 101 -5.68 -24.19 -2.00
C PRO A 101 -6.12 -23.67 -3.40
N PRO A 102 -5.66 -22.48 -3.82
CA PRO A 102 -5.91 -21.98 -5.17
C PRO A 102 -5.24 -22.87 -6.23
N HIS A 103 -5.74 -22.84 -7.45
CA HIS A 103 -5.08 -23.51 -8.57
C HIS A 103 -3.72 -22.89 -8.85
N SER A 104 -2.71 -23.73 -9.15
CA SER A 104 -1.36 -23.31 -9.48
C SER A 104 -1.28 -22.59 -10.83
N ASP A 105 -2.14 -22.91 -11.78
CA ASP A 105 -2.08 -22.33 -13.12
C ASP A 105 -2.99 -21.10 -13.28
N PRO A 106 -2.58 -20.13 -14.12
CA PRO A 106 -1.38 -20.16 -14.96
C PRO A 106 -0.09 -19.82 -14.18
N GLN A 107 1.06 -20.25 -14.72
CA GLN A 107 2.36 -19.74 -14.26
C GLN A 107 2.52 -18.26 -14.63
N PRO A 108 3.22 -17.46 -13.81
CA PRO A 108 3.43 -16.05 -14.07
C PRO A 108 4.33 -15.88 -15.31
N ILE A 109 3.98 -14.93 -16.18
CA ILE A 109 4.70 -14.66 -17.43
C ILE A 109 5.85 -13.69 -17.12
N PRO A 110 7.12 -14.06 -17.35
CA PRO A 110 8.23 -13.16 -17.09
C PRO A 110 8.26 -11.99 -18.09
N PRO A 111 8.87 -10.84 -17.74
CA PRO A 111 8.80 -9.62 -18.53
C PRO A 111 9.49 -9.74 -19.89
N PRO A 112 9.19 -8.84 -20.86
CA PRO A 112 9.97 -8.70 -22.08
C PRO A 112 11.48 -8.58 -21.82
N HIS A 113 12.29 -9.06 -22.75
CA HIS A 113 13.76 -8.95 -22.65
C HIS A 113 14.32 -7.63 -23.22
N PHE A 114 13.47 -6.77 -23.77
CA PHE A 114 13.80 -5.46 -24.33
C PHE A 114 13.14 -4.32 -23.52
N ASP A 115 13.47 -3.06 -23.84
CA ASP A 115 12.97 -1.83 -23.20
C ASP A 115 13.33 -1.59 -21.73
N TYR A 116 14.13 -2.47 -21.10
CA TYR A 116 14.61 -2.33 -19.72
C TYR A 116 16.12 -2.20 -19.62
N LEU A 117 16.59 -1.62 -18.50
CA LEU A 117 18.03 -1.43 -18.21
C LEU A 117 18.81 -2.74 -18.14
N PHE A 118 18.15 -3.83 -17.75
CA PHE A 118 18.73 -5.15 -17.67
C PHE A 118 17.63 -6.21 -17.83
N THR A 119 18.04 -7.39 -18.25
CA THR A 119 17.15 -8.54 -18.44
C THR A 119 17.08 -9.36 -17.16
N ILE A 120 15.88 -9.76 -16.75
CA ILE A 120 15.68 -10.69 -15.63
C ILE A 120 15.67 -12.12 -16.20
N PRO A 121 16.59 -13.01 -15.78
CA PRO A 121 16.57 -14.40 -16.23
C PRO A 121 15.31 -15.14 -15.76
N ASP A 122 14.70 -15.92 -16.64
CA ASP A 122 13.42 -16.59 -16.38
C ASP A 122 13.47 -17.59 -15.23
N ASN A 123 14.60 -18.29 -15.07
CA ASN A 123 14.82 -19.21 -13.97
C ASN A 123 14.85 -18.48 -12.61
N TRP A 124 15.44 -17.28 -12.55
CA TRP A 124 15.42 -16.46 -11.33
C TRP A 124 14.03 -15.89 -11.07
N TYR A 125 13.34 -15.45 -12.13
CA TYR A 125 11.99 -14.92 -12.04
C TYR A 125 11.02 -15.94 -11.42
N THR A 126 11.03 -17.16 -11.96
CA THR A 126 10.16 -18.25 -11.54
C THR A 126 10.58 -18.83 -10.19
N ALA A 127 11.88 -19.04 -9.95
CA ALA A 127 12.38 -19.56 -8.67
C ALA A 127 12.03 -18.63 -7.49
N ALA A 128 12.13 -17.32 -7.67
CA ALA A 128 11.74 -16.36 -6.64
C ALA A 128 10.24 -16.42 -6.31
N LEU A 129 9.39 -16.83 -7.26
CA LEU A 129 7.95 -16.96 -7.09
C LEU A 129 7.50 -18.35 -6.60
N ASP A 130 8.43 -19.25 -6.26
CA ASP A 130 8.09 -20.48 -5.52
C ASP A 130 7.57 -20.09 -4.11
N PRO A 131 6.39 -20.57 -3.67
CA PRO A 131 5.83 -20.26 -2.35
C PRO A 131 6.80 -20.52 -1.19
N LYS A 132 7.72 -21.47 -1.32
CA LYS A 132 8.70 -21.79 -0.28
C LYS A 132 9.63 -20.62 0.02
N VAL A 133 9.97 -19.80 -0.98
CA VAL A 133 10.90 -18.67 -0.81
C VAL A 133 10.36 -17.61 0.15
N PRO A 134 9.20 -16.95 -0.10
CA PRO A 134 8.69 -15.94 0.80
C PRO A 134 8.30 -16.50 2.16
N ILE A 135 7.76 -17.73 2.23
CA ILE A 135 7.41 -18.36 3.51
C ILE A 135 8.68 -18.57 4.35
N THR A 136 9.70 -19.21 3.78
CA THR A 136 10.94 -19.50 4.51
C THR A 136 11.63 -18.21 4.97
N VAL A 137 11.79 -17.24 4.06
CA VAL A 137 12.48 -15.98 4.40
C VAL A 137 11.70 -15.17 5.43
N ALA A 138 10.37 -15.08 5.30
CA ALA A 138 9.53 -14.37 6.28
C ALA A 138 9.57 -15.04 7.66
N THR A 139 9.54 -16.38 7.72
CA THR A 139 9.64 -17.13 8.98
C THR A 139 11.01 -16.92 9.62
N VAL A 140 12.10 -17.09 8.87
CA VAL A 140 13.46 -16.85 9.37
C VAL A 140 13.60 -15.42 9.87
N TYR A 141 13.16 -14.45 9.07
CA TYR A 141 13.16 -13.03 9.45
C TYR A 141 12.43 -12.78 10.78
N ALA A 142 11.19 -13.28 10.93
CA ALA A 142 10.39 -13.05 12.12
C ALA A 142 11.02 -13.69 13.37
N VAL A 143 11.53 -14.92 13.25
CA VAL A 143 12.22 -15.63 14.34
C VAL A 143 13.50 -14.88 14.72
N THR A 144 14.33 -14.52 13.74
CA THR A 144 15.58 -13.78 13.96
C THR A 144 15.32 -12.41 14.58
N ALA A 145 14.32 -11.65 14.11
CA ALA A 145 13.98 -10.34 14.66
C ALA A 145 13.56 -10.44 16.14
N LYS A 146 12.76 -11.47 16.51
CA LYS A 146 12.39 -11.73 17.90
C LYS A 146 13.60 -12.15 18.75
N ALA A 147 14.45 -13.02 18.25
CA ALA A 147 15.65 -13.46 18.96
C ALA A 147 16.62 -12.29 19.21
N LEU A 148 16.85 -11.46 18.20
CA LEU A 148 17.70 -10.27 18.31
C LEU A 148 17.09 -9.19 19.20
N ASN A 149 15.76 -9.08 19.25
CA ASN A 149 15.09 -8.27 20.27
C ASN A 149 15.38 -8.81 21.68
N ALA A 150 15.23 -10.11 21.92
CA ALA A 150 15.54 -10.70 23.24
C ALA A 150 17.02 -10.48 23.62
N TYR A 151 17.93 -10.60 22.66
CA TYR A 151 19.33 -10.27 22.83
C TYR A 151 19.54 -8.80 23.24
N ASN A 152 18.99 -7.84 22.50
CA ASN A 152 19.08 -6.41 22.84
C ASN A 152 18.45 -6.09 24.21
N LYS A 153 17.45 -6.85 24.64
CA LYS A 153 16.89 -6.73 26.00
C LYS A 153 17.89 -7.19 27.04
N SER A 154 18.56 -8.32 26.82
CA SER A 154 19.56 -8.88 27.73
C SER A 154 20.81 -8.00 27.86
N THR A 155 21.17 -7.24 26.82
CA THR A 155 22.32 -6.33 26.82
C THR A 155 21.97 -4.91 27.28
N GLY A 156 20.80 -4.69 27.88
CA GLY A 156 20.40 -3.36 28.36
C GLY A 156 20.24 -2.31 27.26
N LYS A 157 19.95 -2.74 26.02
CA LYS A 157 19.80 -1.89 24.82
C LYS A 157 21.10 -1.21 24.36
N GLU A 158 22.25 -1.77 24.69
CA GLU A 158 23.52 -1.22 24.21
C GLU A 158 23.66 -1.37 22.68
N PRO A 159 24.09 -0.29 21.97
CA PRO A 159 24.37 -0.37 20.53
C PRO A 159 25.53 -1.33 20.24
N TRP A 160 25.37 -2.17 19.21
CA TRP A 160 26.37 -3.15 18.83
C TRP A 160 27.67 -2.47 18.39
N ALA A 161 28.82 -3.12 18.58
CA ALA A 161 30.13 -2.57 18.22
C ALA A 161 30.20 -2.10 16.75
N ILE A 162 29.62 -2.88 15.83
CA ILE A 162 29.57 -2.56 14.40
C ILE A 162 28.83 -1.24 14.13
N SER A 163 27.78 -0.93 14.91
CA SER A 163 26.94 0.27 14.70
C SER A 163 27.66 1.59 14.99
N LYS A 164 28.78 1.54 15.73
CA LYS A 164 29.60 2.69 16.10
C LYS A 164 30.64 3.03 15.01
N THR A 165 30.84 2.15 14.03
CA THR A 165 31.86 2.32 12.99
C THR A 165 31.43 3.35 11.95
N ARG A 166 32.41 4.03 11.33
CA ARG A 166 32.15 4.93 10.18
C ARG A 166 31.57 4.17 8.99
N ALA A 167 32.02 2.92 8.78
CA ALA A 167 31.52 2.05 7.73
C ALA A 167 30.01 1.78 7.87
N PHE A 168 29.53 1.49 9.09
CA PHE A 168 28.11 1.30 9.34
C PHE A 168 27.29 2.56 9.09
N ASN A 169 27.79 3.73 9.52
CA ASN A 169 27.10 5.00 9.26
C ASN A 169 27.02 5.30 7.76
N ALA A 170 28.11 5.08 7.01
CA ALA A 170 28.12 5.21 5.56
C ALA A 170 27.14 4.23 4.90
N PHE A 171 27.12 2.97 5.35
CA PHE A 171 26.17 1.96 4.89
C PHE A 171 24.72 2.41 5.09
N VAL A 172 24.35 2.91 6.27
CA VAL A 172 22.98 3.38 6.55
C VAL A 172 22.58 4.53 5.62
N VAL A 173 23.50 5.46 5.33
CA VAL A 173 23.23 6.57 4.40
C VAL A 173 23.06 6.04 2.97
N LEU A 174 23.98 5.21 2.49
CA LEU A 174 23.91 4.62 1.16
C LEU A 174 22.67 3.76 0.96
N HIS A 175 22.30 2.98 1.98
CA HIS A 175 21.09 2.16 2.01
C HIS A 175 19.82 2.99 1.82
N ASN A 176 19.67 4.09 2.57
CA ASN A 176 18.51 4.97 2.44
C ASN A 176 18.49 5.70 1.09
N ILE A 177 19.64 6.15 0.58
CA ILE A 177 19.76 6.77 -0.75
C ILE A 177 19.36 5.76 -1.83
N PHE A 178 19.91 4.54 -1.76
CA PHE A 178 19.60 3.47 -2.69
C PHE A 178 18.09 3.19 -2.73
N LEU A 179 17.46 2.98 -1.57
CA LEU A 179 16.03 2.72 -1.49
C LEU A 179 15.17 3.90 -1.97
N ALA A 180 15.58 5.14 -1.71
CA ALA A 180 14.89 6.33 -2.22
C ALA A 180 14.93 6.41 -3.75
N VAL A 181 16.12 6.29 -4.34
CA VAL A 181 16.32 6.35 -5.80
C VAL A 181 15.63 5.17 -6.49
N TYR A 182 15.80 3.96 -5.96
CA TYR A 182 15.16 2.76 -6.46
C TYR A 182 13.62 2.88 -6.44
N SER A 183 13.05 3.38 -5.34
CA SER A 183 11.61 3.56 -5.22
C SER A 183 11.09 4.62 -6.19
N ALA A 184 11.83 5.73 -6.38
CA ALA A 184 11.49 6.76 -7.35
C ALA A 184 11.52 6.23 -8.80
N TRP A 185 12.53 5.43 -9.14
CA TRP A 185 12.67 4.79 -10.45
C TRP A 185 11.53 3.79 -10.71
N THR A 186 11.20 2.96 -9.72
CA THR A 186 10.08 2.01 -9.81
C THR A 186 8.75 2.73 -10.00
N TRP A 187 8.52 3.82 -9.25
CA TRP A 187 7.32 4.64 -9.39
C TRP A 187 7.19 5.25 -10.79
N TYR A 188 8.28 5.84 -11.30
CA TYR A 188 8.30 6.46 -12.62
C TYR A 188 8.07 5.42 -13.73
N GLY A 189 8.69 4.25 -13.62
CA GLY A 189 8.48 3.13 -14.53
C GLY A 189 7.01 2.68 -14.56
N MET A 190 6.41 2.49 -13.38
CA MET A 190 4.99 2.17 -13.26
C MET A 190 4.08 3.27 -13.78
N LEU A 191 4.43 4.55 -13.60
CA LEU A 191 3.68 5.68 -14.15
C LEU A 191 3.62 5.60 -15.69
N LYS A 192 4.76 5.34 -16.33
CA LYS A 192 4.85 5.13 -17.79
C LYS A 192 4.05 3.92 -18.26
N ALA A 193 4.12 2.81 -17.52
CA ALA A 193 3.35 1.60 -17.82
C ALA A 193 1.84 1.85 -17.73
N LEU A 194 1.39 2.59 -16.70
CA LEU A 194 -0.02 2.96 -16.53
C LEU A 194 -0.48 3.92 -17.64
N GLN A 195 0.31 4.95 -17.96
CA GLN A 195 0.01 5.92 -19.02
C GLN A 195 -0.11 5.29 -20.41
N SER A 196 0.69 4.27 -20.70
CA SER A 196 0.67 3.56 -21.99
C SER A 196 -0.42 2.48 -22.07
N THR A 197 -1.00 2.08 -20.94
CA THR A 197 -1.97 0.98 -20.88
C THR A 197 -3.41 1.47 -20.69
N ILE A 198 -3.62 2.47 -19.85
CA ILE A 198 -4.97 2.86 -19.44
C ILE A 198 -5.64 3.64 -20.56
N VAL A 199 -6.78 3.13 -21.01
CA VAL A 199 -7.60 3.76 -22.05
C VAL A 199 -8.41 4.90 -21.43
N SER A 200 -8.55 6.01 -22.15
CA SER A 200 -9.36 7.14 -21.69
C SER A 200 -10.86 6.78 -21.64
N PRO A 201 -11.60 7.19 -20.60
CA PRO A 201 -13.04 7.00 -20.52
C PRO A 201 -13.82 7.83 -21.55
N SER A 202 -13.22 8.88 -22.11
CA SER A 202 -13.78 9.65 -23.22
C SER A 202 -13.51 9.04 -24.60
N GLY A 203 -12.84 7.89 -24.65
CA GLY A 203 -12.56 7.16 -25.88
C GLY A 203 -13.80 6.49 -26.49
N PRO A 204 -13.67 5.89 -27.69
CA PRO A 204 -14.78 5.29 -28.43
C PRO A 204 -15.45 4.13 -27.69
N ASP A 205 -14.70 3.39 -26.87
CA ASP A 205 -15.19 2.25 -26.07
C ASP A 205 -15.60 2.63 -24.64
N GLY A 206 -15.51 3.92 -24.29
CA GLY A 206 -15.99 4.49 -23.03
C GLY A 206 -15.40 3.88 -21.75
N TRP A 207 -16.21 3.89 -20.69
CA TRP A 207 -15.82 3.41 -19.36
C TRP A 207 -15.49 1.93 -19.29
N ALA A 208 -16.11 1.07 -20.11
CA ALA A 208 -15.79 -0.36 -20.06
C ALA A 208 -14.37 -0.67 -20.53
N ALA A 209 -13.85 0.02 -21.56
CA ALA A 209 -12.45 -0.15 -21.95
C ALA A 209 -11.48 0.37 -20.89
N THR A 210 -11.86 1.45 -20.20
CA THR A 210 -11.07 1.95 -19.06
C THR A 210 -11.00 0.91 -17.95
N VAL A 211 -12.14 0.37 -17.52
CA VAL A 211 -12.21 -0.67 -16.48
C VAL A 211 -11.53 -1.96 -16.91
N ASP A 212 -11.71 -2.38 -18.16
CA ASP A 212 -11.04 -3.54 -18.74
C ASP A 212 -9.51 -3.41 -18.66
N SER A 213 -8.96 -2.22 -18.93
CA SER A 213 -7.52 -1.96 -18.82
C SER A 213 -6.98 -2.05 -17.37
N PHE A 214 -7.81 -1.75 -16.38
CA PHE A 214 -7.48 -1.93 -14.95
C PHE A 214 -7.70 -3.36 -14.45
N CYS A 215 -8.59 -4.12 -15.11
CA CYS A 215 -8.98 -5.45 -14.67
C CYS A 215 -8.21 -6.59 -15.33
N LYS A 216 -7.78 -6.41 -16.57
CA LYS A 216 -7.17 -7.46 -17.37
C LYS A 216 -5.70 -7.15 -17.64
N MET A 217 -4.85 -8.08 -17.21
CA MET A 217 -3.40 -7.89 -17.15
C MET A 217 -2.67 -8.31 -18.42
N ASN A 218 -3.21 -9.30 -19.15
CA ASN A 218 -2.50 -9.99 -20.22
C ASN A 218 -3.21 -9.86 -21.57
N GLY A 219 -2.41 -9.81 -22.65
CA GLY A 219 -2.86 -9.76 -24.03
C GLY A 219 -2.79 -8.36 -24.67
N PRO A 220 -3.22 -8.23 -25.94
CA PRO A 220 -3.18 -6.97 -26.66
C PRO A 220 -4.10 -5.90 -26.06
N ALA A 221 -3.80 -4.64 -26.41
CA ALA A 221 -4.63 -3.48 -26.09
C ALA A 221 -6.02 -3.58 -26.74
N GLY A 222 -6.98 -2.86 -26.15
CA GLY A 222 -8.35 -2.77 -26.67
C GLY A 222 -9.32 -3.75 -26.03
N LEU A 223 -10.60 -3.39 -26.09
CA LEU A 223 -11.70 -4.17 -25.54
C LEU A 223 -11.78 -5.54 -26.25
N LYS A 224 -12.18 -6.60 -25.55
CA LYS A 224 -12.24 -8.02 -25.99
C LYS A 224 -10.90 -8.73 -26.13
N ASN A 225 -9.82 -8.00 -26.41
CA ASN A 225 -8.50 -8.58 -26.68
C ASN A 225 -7.79 -9.13 -25.43
N ALA A 226 -8.30 -8.84 -24.23
CA ALA A 226 -7.79 -9.42 -22.99
C ALA A 226 -7.70 -10.96 -23.09
N GLN A 227 -6.52 -11.50 -22.80
CA GLN A 227 -6.30 -12.93 -22.69
C GLN A 227 -6.40 -13.33 -21.23
N THR A 228 -7.36 -14.19 -20.93
CA THR A 228 -7.65 -14.70 -19.59
C THR A 228 -7.50 -16.20 -19.56
N TYR A 229 -6.97 -16.73 -18.46
CA TYR A 229 -6.83 -18.17 -18.29
C TYR A 229 -8.12 -18.75 -17.71
N ASN A 230 -8.69 -19.74 -18.39
CA ASN A 230 -9.84 -20.46 -17.90
C ASN A 230 -9.39 -21.75 -17.22
N THR A 231 -9.58 -21.83 -15.91
CA THR A 231 -9.21 -23.01 -15.11
C THR A 231 -10.05 -24.24 -15.43
N ALA A 232 -11.30 -24.08 -15.88
CA ALA A 232 -12.17 -25.22 -16.19
C ALA A 232 -11.81 -25.92 -17.50
N SER A 233 -11.25 -25.17 -18.46
CA SER A 233 -10.82 -25.70 -19.76
C SER A 233 -9.30 -25.80 -19.92
N GLU A 234 -8.54 -25.37 -18.90
CA GLU A 234 -7.06 -25.33 -18.90
C GLU A 234 -6.44 -24.59 -20.10
N THR A 235 -7.15 -23.60 -20.62
CA THR A 235 -6.76 -22.86 -21.83
C THR A 235 -6.78 -21.36 -21.61
N TRP A 236 -5.86 -20.67 -22.26
CA TRP A 236 -5.95 -19.23 -22.46
C TRP A 236 -6.95 -18.92 -23.57
N GLY A 237 -7.76 -17.88 -23.36
CA GLY A 237 -8.72 -17.42 -24.34
C GLY A 237 -8.98 -15.92 -24.24
N SER A 238 -9.48 -15.36 -25.33
CA SER A 238 -9.93 -13.97 -25.45
C SER A 238 -11.32 -13.94 -26.09
N LEU A 239 -12.10 -12.89 -25.77
CA LEU A 239 -13.41 -12.65 -26.37
C LEU A 239 -13.33 -12.33 -27.88
N SER A 240 -12.15 -11.99 -28.38
CA SER A 240 -11.87 -11.82 -29.81
C SER A 240 -11.67 -13.16 -30.55
N GLY A 241 -11.78 -14.29 -29.85
CA GLY A 241 -11.63 -15.63 -30.44
C GLY A 241 -10.20 -16.16 -30.48
N ILE A 242 -9.23 -15.41 -29.92
CA ILE A 242 -7.83 -15.86 -29.82
C ILE A 242 -7.73 -16.89 -28.70
N VAL A 243 -7.38 -18.14 -29.06
CA VAL A 243 -7.12 -19.24 -28.13
C VAL A 243 -5.63 -19.56 -28.14
N SER A 244 -4.85 -18.70 -27.49
CA SER A 244 -3.40 -18.87 -27.37
C SER A 244 -2.91 -18.30 -26.05
N SER A 245 -1.81 -18.86 -25.52
CA SER A 245 -1.12 -18.27 -24.37
C SER A 245 -0.66 -16.84 -24.70
N PRO A 246 -0.67 -15.90 -23.74
CA PRO A 246 -0.11 -14.58 -23.95
C PRO A 246 1.38 -14.70 -24.22
N SER A 247 1.85 -14.02 -25.27
CA SER A 247 3.29 -13.85 -25.49
C SER A 247 3.83 -12.83 -24.50
N ARG A 248 5.05 -13.06 -24.00
CA ARG A 248 5.76 -12.10 -23.15
C ARG A 248 6.10 -10.79 -23.89
N GLU A 249 6.26 -10.86 -25.21
CA GLU A 249 6.64 -9.70 -26.04
C GLU A 249 5.41 -8.92 -26.53
N GLN A 250 4.21 -9.45 -26.31
CA GLN A 250 2.98 -8.80 -26.72
C GLN A 250 2.65 -7.65 -25.78
N GLY A 251 2.95 -6.42 -26.20
CA GLY A 251 2.55 -5.21 -25.48
C GLY A 251 1.05 -4.93 -25.54
N GLY A 252 0.63 -3.92 -24.78
CA GLY A 252 -0.73 -3.36 -24.81
C GLY A 252 -1.51 -3.48 -23.50
N ARG A 253 -1.01 -4.27 -22.54
CA ARG A 253 -1.58 -4.37 -21.18
C ARG A 253 -0.51 -4.28 -20.11
N LEU A 254 -0.98 -3.97 -18.89
CA LEU A 254 -0.14 -3.49 -17.79
C LEU A 254 0.96 -4.50 -17.41
N TRP A 255 0.70 -5.80 -17.56
CA TRP A 255 1.68 -6.84 -17.25
C TRP A 255 2.96 -6.66 -18.05
N ASN A 256 2.88 -6.80 -19.38
CA ASN A 256 4.05 -6.70 -20.26
C ASN A 256 4.55 -5.26 -20.42
N ASN A 257 3.68 -4.25 -20.28
CA ASN A 257 4.08 -2.84 -20.40
C ASN A 257 4.90 -2.33 -19.19
N GLY A 258 4.99 -3.09 -18.10
CA GLY A 258 5.88 -2.71 -16.99
C GLY A 258 5.69 -3.47 -15.69
N LEU A 259 4.48 -3.95 -15.38
CA LEU A 259 4.23 -4.54 -14.07
C LEU A 259 4.96 -5.88 -13.86
N ALA A 260 5.14 -6.68 -14.92
CA ALA A 260 5.91 -7.91 -14.83
C ALA A 260 7.36 -7.63 -14.39
N PHE A 261 7.97 -6.55 -14.89
CA PHE A 261 9.33 -6.14 -14.59
C PHE A 261 9.42 -5.39 -13.25
N TYR A 262 8.77 -4.23 -13.15
CA TYR A 262 8.82 -3.37 -11.97
C TYR A 262 8.15 -4.01 -10.76
N GLY A 263 7.06 -4.75 -10.95
CA GLY A 263 6.39 -5.48 -9.87
C GLY A 263 7.24 -6.62 -9.32
N TRP A 264 8.02 -7.31 -10.16
CA TRP A 264 8.93 -8.36 -9.70
C TRP A 264 10.13 -7.78 -8.97
N LEU A 265 10.74 -6.71 -9.48
CA LEU A 265 11.81 -6.02 -8.74
C LEU A 265 11.30 -5.49 -7.41
N PHE A 266 10.11 -4.90 -7.39
CA PHE A 266 9.46 -4.42 -6.17
C PHE A 266 9.14 -5.56 -5.20
N TYR A 267 8.81 -6.75 -5.69
CA TYR A 267 8.73 -7.95 -4.86
C TYR A 267 10.08 -8.31 -4.25
N ILE A 268 11.15 -8.35 -5.04
CA ILE A 268 12.50 -8.61 -4.55
C ILE A 268 12.95 -7.57 -3.51
N SER A 269 12.56 -6.30 -3.68
CA SER A 269 12.92 -5.24 -2.72
C SER A 269 12.34 -5.47 -1.33
N LYS A 270 11.25 -6.22 -1.17
CA LYS A 270 10.69 -6.53 0.16
C LYS A 270 11.60 -7.42 1.00
N PHE A 271 12.37 -8.30 0.35
CA PHE A 271 13.42 -9.06 1.02
C PHE A 271 14.59 -8.17 1.42
N TYR A 272 14.97 -7.22 0.56
CA TYR A 272 16.02 -6.26 0.86
C TYR A 272 15.64 -5.31 2.01
N GLU A 273 14.38 -4.89 2.10
CA GLU A 273 13.88 -4.00 3.17
C GLU A 273 14.02 -4.60 4.58
N VAL A 274 14.30 -5.91 4.72
CA VAL A 274 14.69 -6.54 6.01
C VAL A 274 15.92 -5.86 6.64
N PHE A 275 16.81 -5.30 5.82
CA PHE A 275 17.96 -4.54 6.32
C PHE A 275 17.54 -3.32 7.18
N ASP A 276 16.35 -2.74 6.98
CA ASP A 276 15.84 -1.68 7.86
C ASP A 276 15.71 -2.16 9.30
N THR A 277 15.21 -3.39 9.46
CA THR A 277 15.05 -4.03 10.77
C THR A 277 16.42 -4.33 11.39
N LEU A 278 17.36 -4.85 10.60
CA LEU A 278 18.72 -5.15 11.05
C LEU A 278 19.46 -3.87 11.49
N ILE A 279 19.31 -2.76 10.78
CA ILE A 279 19.90 -1.46 11.14
C ILE A 279 19.37 -0.97 12.49
N ILE A 280 18.06 -1.12 12.74
CA ILE A 280 17.43 -0.74 14.02
C ILE A 280 17.96 -1.59 15.17
N LEU A 281 18.00 -2.91 14.98
CA LEU A 281 18.52 -3.86 15.95
C LEU A 281 20.00 -3.61 16.26
N ALA A 282 20.81 -3.38 15.23
CA ALA A 282 22.24 -3.09 15.41
C ALA A 282 22.50 -1.82 16.23
N LYS A 283 21.59 -0.83 16.16
CA LYS A 283 21.63 0.38 16.99
C LYS A 283 21.21 0.17 18.45
N GLY A 284 21.01 -1.08 18.88
CA GLY A 284 20.56 -1.44 20.24
C GLY A 284 19.07 -1.22 20.47
N LYS A 285 18.32 -0.81 19.43
CA LYS A 285 16.88 -0.61 19.51
C LYS A 285 16.15 -1.92 19.23
N PHE A 286 14.87 -1.95 19.55
CA PHE A 286 14.03 -3.10 19.24
C PHE A 286 13.30 -2.91 17.91
N SER A 287 13.20 -3.98 17.15
CA SER A 287 12.22 -4.08 16.06
C SER A 287 10.82 -4.16 16.67
N SER A 288 9.94 -3.23 16.31
CA SER A 288 8.55 -3.34 16.75
C SER A 288 7.84 -4.53 16.09
N THR A 289 6.83 -5.09 16.76
CA THR A 289 5.94 -6.09 16.15
C THR A 289 5.32 -5.54 14.86
N LEU A 290 4.95 -4.25 14.84
CA LEU A 290 4.40 -3.60 13.65
C LEU A 290 5.36 -3.71 12.45
N GLN A 291 6.63 -3.38 12.67
CA GLN A 291 7.64 -3.45 11.61
C GLN A 291 7.86 -4.89 11.13
N THR A 292 7.97 -5.84 12.06
CA THR A 292 8.17 -7.26 11.75
C THR A 292 6.97 -7.84 11.00
N TYR A 293 5.76 -7.55 11.46
CA TYR A 293 4.51 -7.95 10.81
C TYR A 293 4.37 -7.36 9.41
N HIS A 294 4.68 -6.07 9.25
CA HIS A 294 4.63 -5.38 7.97
C HIS A 294 5.60 -5.98 6.95
N HIS A 295 6.89 -6.12 7.28
CA HIS A 295 7.86 -6.64 6.30
C HIS A 295 7.58 -8.12 5.94
N ALA A 296 7.25 -8.96 6.92
CA ALA A 296 6.90 -10.37 6.67
C ALA A 296 5.63 -10.50 5.83
N GLY A 297 4.57 -9.76 6.19
CA GLY A 297 3.31 -9.77 5.45
C GLY A 297 3.44 -9.21 4.04
N ALA A 298 4.24 -8.14 3.85
CA ALA A 298 4.49 -7.54 2.55
C ALA A 298 5.17 -8.54 1.57
N MET A 299 6.08 -9.41 2.05
CA MET A 299 6.68 -10.46 1.22
C MET A 299 5.62 -11.44 0.69
N MET A 300 4.71 -11.91 1.57
CA MET A 300 3.64 -12.84 1.21
C MET A 300 2.58 -12.20 0.31
N ALA A 301 2.20 -10.97 0.62
CA ALA A 301 1.25 -10.15 -0.15
C ALA A 301 1.74 -9.90 -1.58
N MET A 302 3.00 -9.50 -1.74
CA MET A 302 3.61 -9.27 -3.05
C MET A 302 3.79 -10.57 -3.84
N TRP A 303 4.22 -11.65 -3.16
CA TRP A 303 4.32 -12.96 -3.80
C TRP A 303 2.99 -13.39 -4.40
N ALA A 304 1.90 -13.35 -3.63
CA ALA A 304 0.59 -13.79 -4.13
C ALA A 304 0.11 -12.94 -5.31
N GLY A 305 0.29 -11.61 -5.23
CA GLY A 305 -0.11 -10.70 -6.32
C GLY A 305 0.65 -10.95 -7.62
N MET A 306 1.97 -11.15 -7.56
CA MET A 306 2.80 -11.44 -8.72
C MET A 306 2.59 -12.86 -9.24
N ARG A 307 2.53 -13.85 -8.34
CA ARG A 307 2.39 -15.27 -8.70
C ARG A 307 1.10 -15.56 -9.45
N TYR A 308 0.00 -14.91 -9.06
CA TYR A 308 -1.31 -15.10 -9.68
C TYR A 308 -1.69 -13.99 -10.67
N MET A 309 -0.76 -13.10 -11.01
CA MET A 309 -0.98 -11.97 -11.93
C MET A 309 -2.26 -11.21 -11.58
N SER A 310 -2.44 -10.94 -10.28
CA SER A 310 -3.67 -10.33 -9.77
C SER A 310 -3.62 -8.83 -9.98
N ALA A 311 -4.62 -8.30 -10.68
CA ALA A 311 -4.61 -6.92 -11.14
C ALA A 311 -4.39 -5.87 -10.03
N PRO A 312 -5.02 -5.94 -8.85
CA PRO A 312 -4.81 -4.94 -7.79
C PRO A 312 -3.36 -4.77 -7.31
N ILE A 313 -2.44 -5.69 -7.66
CA ILE A 313 -1.04 -5.60 -7.25
C ILE A 313 -0.36 -4.32 -7.77
N TRP A 314 -0.77 -3.78 -8.91
CA TRP A 314 -0.19 -2.54 -9.44
C TRP A 314 -0.42 -1.35 -8.49
N ILE A 315 -1.54 -1.32 -7.76
CA ILE A 315 -1.87 -0.27 -6.79
C ILE A 315 -0.83 -0.28 -5.68
N PHE A 316 -0.47 -1.48 -5.21
CA PHE A 316 0.57 -1.64 -4.20
C PHE A 316 1.91 -1.13 -4.74
N VAL A 317 2.36 -1.62 -5.90
CA VAL A 317 3.65 -1.22 -6.48
C VAL A 317 3.72 0.29 -6.71
N PHE A 318 2.68 0.89 -7.33
CA PHE A 318 2.67 2.30 -7.70
C PHE A 318 2.63 3.22 -6.48
N PHE A 319 1.64 3.09 -5.60
CA PHE A 319 1.52 4.03 -4.47
C PHE A 319 2.57 3.79 -3.39
N ASN A 320 2.96 2.54 -3.13
CA ASN A 320 3.99 2.27 -2.13
C ASN A 320 5.37 2.75 -2.59
N SER A 321 5.75 2.56 -3.85
CA SER A 321 7.03 3.08 -4.34
C SER A 321 7.09 4.61 -4.30
N ALA A 322 5.98 5.31 -4.58
CA ALA A 322 5.90 6.76 -4.39
C ALA A 322 6.15 7.18 -2.92
N ILE A 323 5.45 6.54 -1.99
CA ILE A 323 5.53 6.88 -0.56
C ILE A 323 6.86 6.44 0.03
N HIS A 324 7.41 5.29 -0.37
CA HIS A 324 8.73 4.82 0.05
C HIS A 324 9.83 5.75 -0.47
N SER A 325 9.72 6.26 -1.70
CA SER A 325 10.64 7.29 -2.20
C SER A 325 10.68 8.51 -1.27
N LEU A 326 9.52 9.03 -0.87
CA LEU A 326 9.42 10.16 0.06
C LEU A 326 9.94 9.82 1.47
N MET A 327 9.62 8.62 1.97
CA MET A 327 9.98 8.17 3.31
C MET A 327 11.50 7.95 3.45
N TYR A 328 12.14 7.27 2.49
CA TYR A 328 13.59 7.08 2.50
C TYR A 328 14.36 8.37 2.19
N THR A 329 13.79 9.25 1.37
CA THR A 329 14.32 10.62 1.21
C THR A 329 14.33 11.36 2.55
N TYR A 330 13.22 11.28 3.30
CA TYR A 330 13.15 11.84 4.66
C TYR A 330 14.23 11.26 5.58
N TYR A 331 14.41 9.93 5.61
CA TYR A 331 15.45 9.32 6.43
C TYR A 331 16.86 9.72 6.02
N THR A 332 17.13 9.81 4.72
CA THR A 332 18.39 10.32 4.18
C THR A 332 18.68 11.74 4.67
N VAL A 333 17.71 12.65 4.55
CA VAL A 333 17.86 14.05 5.00
C VAL A 333 18.11 14.12 6.51
N THR A 334 17.41 13.30 7.32
CA THR A 334 17.66 13.25 8.76
C THR A 334 19.02 12.67 9.13
N ALA A 335 19.57 11.76 8.32
CA ALA A 335 20.92 11.20 8.53
C ALA A 335 22.02 12.25 8.31
N PHE A 336 21.80 13.25 7.46
CA PHE A 336 22.66 14.43 7.31
C PHE A 336 22.45 15.51 8.39
N ASN A 337 21.71 15.18 9.46
CA ASN A 337 21.42 16.06 10.60
C ASN A 337 20.67 17.36 10.21
N ILE A 338 19.96 17.34 9.08
CA ILE A 338 19.10 18.44 8.64
C ILE A 338 17.78 18.36 9.38
N ARG A 339 17.39 19.45 10.05
CA ARG A 339 16.14 19.51 10.82
C ARG A 339 14.94 19.57 9.87
N VAL A 340 14.19 18.48 9.78
CA VAL A 340 12.97 18.43 9.00
C VAL A 340 11.77 18.90 9.84
N PRO A 341 10.94 19.84 9.34
CA PRO A 341 9.71 20.26 10.01
C PRO A 341 8.78 19.10 10.39
N THR A 342 8.18 19.16 11.58
CA THR A 342 7.22 18.15 12.08
C THR A 342 6.00 17.97 11.16
N LEU A 343 5.65 19.00 10.38
CA LEU A 343 4.57 18.92 9.38
C LEU A 343 4.87 17.88 8.31
N ILE A 344 6.10 17.85 7.78
CA ILE A 344 6.50 16.86 6.76
C ILE A 344 6.42 15.46 7.34
N LYS A 345 6.93 15.26 8.57
CA LYS A 345 6.81 13.97 9.27
C LYS A 345 5.34 13.54 9.41
N ARG A 346 4.45 14.46 9.78
CA ARG A 346 3.01 14.17 9.92
C ARG A 346 2.36 13.86 8.57
N SER A 347 2.69 14.60 7.51
CA SER A 347 2.17 14.37 6.16
C SER A 347 2.60 13.00 5.62
N LEU A 348 3.83 12.55 5.88
CA LEU A 348 4.30 11.23 5.47
C LEU A 348 3.47 10.11 6.12
N THR A 349 3.22 10.20 7.44
CA THR A 349 2.38 9.21 8.13
C THR A 349 0.93 9.25 7.64
N SER A 350 0.38 10.43 7.34
CA SER A 350 -0.94 10.54 6.73
C SER A 350 -1.00 9.89 5.35
N LEU A 351 0.02 10.09 4.50
CA LEU A 351 0.09 9.47 3.18
C LEU A 351 0.17 7.93 3.27
N GLN A 352 0.94 7.40 4.22
CA GLN A 352 1.02 5.96 4.48
C GLN A 352 -0.34 5.37 4.89
N ILE A 353 -1.08 6.04 5.77
CA ILE A 353 -2.41 5.59 6.20
C ILE A 353 -3.41 5.65 5.05
N SER A 354 -3.41 6.75 4.30
CA SER A 354 -4.27 6.91 3.11
C SER A 354 -3.99 5.81 2.08
N GLN A 355 -2.73 5.43 1.87
CA GLN A 355 -2.35 4.32 0.99
C GLN A 355 -3.01 3.01 1.41
N PHE A 356 -3.00 2.68 2.71
CA PHE A 356 -3.60 1.44 3.18
C PHE A 356 -5.12 1.45 3.03
N ILE A 357 -5.78 2.54 3.42
CA ILE A 357 -7.25 2.64 3.34
C ILE A 357 -7.71 2.61 1.89
N ILE A 358 -7.15 3.48 1.04
CA ILE A 358 -7.56 3.61 -0.36
C ILE A 358 -7.16 2.35 -1.14
N GLY A 359 -5.94 1.85 -0.92
CA GLY A 359 -5.43 0.66 -1.60
C GLY A 359 -6.21 -0.60 -1.26
N ALA A 360 -6.49 -0.85 0.03
CA ALA A 360 -7.30 -2.00 0.45
C ALA A 360 -8.74 -1.90 -0.07
N SER A 361 -9.34 -0.70 -0.02
CA SER A 361 -10.69 -0.48 -0.54
C SER A 361 -10.75 -0.72 -2.05
N ALA A 362 -9.79 -0.20 -2.81
CA ALA A 362 -9.71 -0.39 -4.26
C ALA A 362 -9.50 -1.86 -4.63
N ALA A 363 -8.63 -2.58 -3.91
CA ALA A 363 -8.44 -4.02 -4.09
C ALA A 363 -9.70 -4.82 -3.76
N MET A 364 -10.46 -4.42 -2.73
CA MET A 364 -11.75 -5.05 -2.40
C MET A 364 -12.79 -4.79 -3.48
N VAL A 365 -12.97 -3.52 -3.88
CA VAL A 365 -13.91 -3.11 -4.93
C VAL A 365 -13.65 -3.87 -6.23
N HIS A 366 -12.39 -4.10 -6.58
CA HIS A 366 -12.00 -4.89 -7.75
C HIS A 366 -12.67 -6.27 -7.81
N SER A 367 -12.97 -6.88 -6.66
CA SER A 367 -13.64 -8.18 -6.58
C SER A 367 -15.10 -8.16 -6.99
N PHE A 368 -15.70 -6.98 -6.99
CA PHE A 368 -17.11 -6.77 -7.28
C PHE A 368 -17.35 -6.06 -8.61
N VAL A 369 -16.31 -5.66 -9.34
CA VAL A 369 -16.48 -4.92 -10.60
C VAL A 369 -16.67 -5.90 -11.77
N SER A 370 -17.69 -5.63 -12.56
CA SER A 370 -18.00 -6.30 -13.82
C SER A 370 -18.38 -5.29 -14.90
N TYR A 371 -18.21 -5.65 -16.15
CA TYR A 371 -18.54 -4.79 -17.28
C TYR A 371 -19.09 -5.59 -18.46
N LEU A 372 -19.88 -4.93 -19.31
CA LEU A 372 -20.43 -5.52 -20.51
C LEU A 372 -19.55 -5.22 -21.72
N VAL A 373 -19.30 -6.25 -22.52
CA VAL A 373 -18.52 -6.16 -23.75
C VAL A 373 -19.40 -6.60 -24.93
N PRO A 374 -19.46 -5.83 -26.03
CA PRO A 374 -20.24 -6.24 -27.21
C PRO A 374 -19.58 -7.44 -27.89
N VAL A 375 -20.35 -8.47 -28.25
CA VAL A 375 -19.87 -9.66 -28.96
C VAL A 375 -20.68 -9.84 -30.25
N GLN A 376 -20.01 -10.27 -31.33
CA GLN A 376 -20.69 -10.56 -32.59
C GLN A 376 -21.46 -11.87 -32.44
N GLY A 377 -22.79 -11.81 -32.57
CA GLY A 377 -23.64 -12.99 -32.63
C GLY A 377 -24.05 -13.32 -34.07
N SER A 378 -24.42 -14.57 -34.33
CA SER A 378 -24.88 -15.05 -35.64
C SER A 378 -26.27 -14.54 -36.08
N GLY A 379 -26.78 -13.46 -35.48
CA GLY A 379 -28.12 -12.92 -35.74
C GLY A 379 -28.15 -11.39 -35.73
N PRO A 380 -29.26 -10.75 -36.14
CA PRO A 380 -29.38 -9.31 -36.17
C PRO A 380 -29.38 -8.73 -34.74
N GLY A 381 -28.36 -7.92 -34.44
CA GLY A 381 -28.22 -7.19 -33.17
C GLY A 381 -26.89 -7.42 -32.46
N THR A 382 -26.44 -6.40 -31.71
CA THR A 382 -25.24 -6.50 -30.86
C THR A 382 -25.58 -7.23 -29.57
N LYS A 383 -24.96 -8.39 -29.35
CA LYS A 383 -25.06 -9.11 -28.07
C LYS A 383 -24.04 -8.58 -27.08
N TYR A 384 -24.34 -8.63 -25.79
CA TYR A 384 -23.40 -8.22 -24.74
C TYR A 384 -23.05 -9.41 -23.85
N GLN A 385 -21.75 -9.57 -23.59
CA GLN A 385 -21.22 -10.55 -22.65
C GLN A 385 -20.72 -9.85 -21.39
N LYS A 386 -21.11 -10.38 -20.23
CA LYS A 386 -20.59 -9.96 -18.93
C LYS A 386 -19.16 -10.45 -18.75
N VAL A 387 -18.28 -9.56 -18.34
CA VAL A 387 -16.89 -9.84 -17.98
C VAL A 387 -16.65 -9.41 -16.55
N ASP A 388 -16.20 -10.35 -15.73
CA ASP A 388 -15.82 -10.10 -14.34
C ASP A 388 -14.33 -9.75 -14.26
N CYS A 389 -13.95 -8.82 -13.40
CA CYS A 389 -12.55 -8.46 -13.22
C CYS A 389 -11.73 -9.65 -12.70
N ILE A 390 -12.24 -10.33 -11.67
CA ILE A 390 -11.69 -11.59 -11.15
C ILE A 390 -12.27 -12.77 -11.91
N HIS A 391 -11.40 -13.68 -12.35
CA HIS A 391 -11.81 -14.87 -13.11
C HIS A 391 -11.10 -16.17 -12.70
N SER A 392 -10.14 -16.11 -11.76
CA SER A 392 -9.42 -17.29 -11.28
C SER A 392 -9.36 -17.37 -9.76
N THR A 393 -9.27 -18.60 -9.24
CA THR A 393 -9.12 -18.87 -7.80
C THR A 393 -7.84 -18.25 -7.23
N GLY A 394 -6.75 -18.25 -8.01
CA GLY A 394 -5.48 -17.62 -7.65
C GLY A 394 -5.58 -16.10 -7.47
N GLN A 395 -6.25 -15.40 -8.39
CA GLN A 395 -6.47 -13.96 -8.27
C GLN A 395 -7.30 -13.60 -7.04
N THR A 396 -8.37 -14.36 -6.79
CA THR A 396 -9.19 -14.24 -5.57
C THR A 396 -8.33 -14.44 -4.33
N PHE A 397 -7.58 -15.55 -4.26
CA PHE A 397 -6.69 -15.83 -3.13
C PHE A 397 -5.69 -14.69 -2.88
N ALA A 398 -5.07 -14.15 -3.94
CA ALA A 398 -4.13 -13.03 -3.81
C ALA A 398 -4.79 -11.77 -3.24
N ILE A 399 -6.01 -11.43 -3.68
CA ILE A 399 -6.74 -10.26 -3.19
C ILE A 399 -7.14 -10.44 -1.73
N TRP A 400 -7.72 -11.59 -1.38
CA TRP A 400 -8.14 -11.86 -0.01
C TRP A 400 -6.97 -11.95 0.96
N LEU A 401 -5.86 -12.58 0.57
CA LEU A 401 -4.63 -12.57 1.38
C LEU A 401 -4.15 -11.14 1.63
N ASN A 402 -4.13 -10.29 0.60
CA ASN A 402 -3.77 -8.88 0.73
C ASN A 402 -4.73 -8.12 1.65
N VAL A 403 -6.04 -8.25 1.47
CA VAL A 403 -7.05 -7.58 2.29
C VAL A 403 -6.96 -8.03 3.75
N SER A 404 -6.91 -9.34 4.00
CA SER A 404 -6.82 -9.91 5.36
C SER A 404 -5.54 -9.47 6.08
N TYR A 405 -4.43 -9.32 5.36
CA TYR A 405 -3.17 -8.75 5.89
C TYR A 405 -3.29 -7.25 6.17
N LEU A 406 -3.86 -6.48 5.25
CA LEU A 406 -3.94 -5.02 5.37
C LEU A 406 -4.93 -4.57 6.44
N ALA A 407 -5.97 -5.36 6.75
CA ALA A 407 -6.97 -5.01 7.76
C ALA A 407 -6.38 -4.71 9.16
N PRO A 408 -5.65 -5.64 9.82
CA PRO A 408 -5.03 -5.36 11.13
C PRO A 408 -3.95 -4.28 11.04
N LEU A 409 -3.22 -4.21 9.92
CA LEU A 409 -2.19 -3.18 9.71
C LEU A 409 -2.81 -1.77 9.65
N THR A 410 -3.90 -1.62 8.90
CA THR A 410 -4.64 -0.35 8.76
C THR A 410 -5.20 0.09 10.10
N TYR A 411 -5.78 -0.84 10.86
CA TYR A 411 -6.23 -0.59 12.23
C TYR A 411 -5.09 -0.07 13.11
N LEU A 412 -3.95 -0.75 13.10
CA LEU A 412 -2.79 -0.43 13.94
C LEU A 412 -2.20 0.95 13.62
N PHE A 413 -2.02 1.29 12.35
CA PHE A 413 -1.53 2.61 11.93
C PHE A 413 -2.53 3.73 12.25
N THR A 414 -3.82 3.48 12.06
CA THR A 414 -4.88 4.44 12.41
C THR A 414 -4.88 4.70 13.92
N SER A 415 -4.80 3.64 14.74
CA SER A 415 -4.69 3.74 16.20
C SER A 415 -3.45 4.55 16.63
N PHE A 416 -2.29 4.25 16.04
CA PHE A 416 -1.06 5.00 16.27
C PHE A 416 -1.20 6.49 15.93
N PHE A 417 -1.83 6.83 14.81
CA PHE A 417 -2.01 8.22 14.40
C PHE A 417 -2.96 8.98 15.32
N VAL A 418 -4.09 8.36 15.67
CA VAL A 418 -5.05 8.93 16.62
C VAL A 418 -4.38 9.21 17.96
N ALA A 419 -3.60 8.26 18.48
CA ALA A 419 -2.87 8.41 19.73
C ALA A 419 -1.77 9.49 19.65
N SER A 420 -0.93 9.45 18.62
CA SER A 420 0.27 10.28 18.49
C SER A 420 -0.02 11.73 18.11
N TYR A 421 -1.09 11.98 17.34
CA TYR A 421 -1.35 13.29 16.74
C TYR A 421 -2.69 13.88 17.16
N LEU A 422 -3.79 13.13 17.14
CA LEU A 422 -5.12 13.69 17.42
C LEU A 422 -5.37 13.86 18.93
N ARG A 423 -5.11 12.82 19.74
CA ARG A 423 -5.22 12.91 21.20
C ARG A 423 -4.20 13.90 21.78
N ARG A 424 -2.99 13.95 21.22
CA ARG A 424 -1.96 14.96 21.54
C ARG A 424 -2.39 16.38 21.21
N SER A 425 -2.97 16.62 20.03
CA SER A 425 -3.47 17.95 19.64
C SER A 425 -4.58 18.43 20.57
N LYS A 426 -5.48 17.53 20.99
CA LYS A 426 -6.52 17.86 21.97
C LYS A 426 -5.92 18.14 23.35
N ALA A 427 -4.95 17.33 23.80
CA ALA A 427 -4.26 17.56 25.07
C ALA A 427 -3.41 18.84 25.08
N GLU A 428 -2.72 19.18 23.99
CA GLU A 428 -1.95 20.44 23.84
C GLU A 428 -2.88 21.68 23.83
N VAL A 429 -4.08 21.57 23.26
CA VAL A 429 -5.12 22.62 23.34
C VAL A 429 -5.66 22.78 24.76
N VAL A 430 -5.86 21.66 25.48
CA VAL A 430 -6.40 21.67 26.85
C VAL A 430 -5.38 22.17 27.88
N ARG A 431 -4.08 21.95 27.68
CA ARG A 431 -3.07 22.13 28.75
C ARG A 431 -2.43 23.52 28.85
N GLY A 432 -2.70 24.43 27.91
CA GLY A 432 -2.15 25.79 27.96
C GLY A 432 -0.61 25.87 27.89
N LYS A 433 -0.08 27.07 27.68
CA LYS A 433 1.28 27.37 27.19
C LYS A 433 2.46 27.08 28.14
N THR A 434 2.28 26.43 29.30
CA THR A 434 3.22 26.60 30.43
C THR A 434 4.41 25.65 30.47
N ASP A 435 4.35 24.40 29.98
CA ASP A 435 5.49 23.46 30.13
C ASP A 435 6.19 23.11 28.81
N ARG A 436 6.71 24.15 28.16
CA ARG A 436 7.26 24.08 26.81
C ARG A 436 8.77 23.95 26.79
N ARG A 437 9.40 22.88 27.31
CA ARG A 437 10.73 22.48 26.74
C ARG A 437 11.35 21.14 27.12
N ARG A 438 11.08 20.50 28.28
CA ARG A 438 11.93 19.38 28.73
C ARG A 438 11.36 17.97 28.54
N SER A 439 10.11 17.84 28.11
CA SER A 439 9.33 16.59 28.22
C SER A 439 9.16 15.81 26.90
N ASN A 440 9.24 16.47 25.74
CA ASN A 440 8.68 15.95 24.48
C ASN A 440 9.44 14.79 23.81
N ALA A 441 10.72 14.56 24.11
CA ALA A 441 11.49 13.47 23.51
C ALA A 441 11.42 12.19 24.36
N VAL A 442 11.61 12.32 25.68
CA VAL A 442 11.62 11.20 26.63
C VAL A 442 10.22 10.63 26.86
N LEU A 443 9.17 11.47 26.84
CA LEU A 443 7.78 11.00 26.95
C LEU A 443 7.23 10.44 25.63
N ALA A 444 7.72 10.88 24.48
CA ALA A 444 7.36 10.29 23.19
C ALA A 444 7.97 8.89 23.01
N GLU A 445 9.18 8.67 23.52
CA GLU A 445 9.78 7.35 23.63
C GLU A 445 8.99 6.47 24.61
N LYS A 446 8.67 6.96 25.81
CA LYS A 446 7.87 6.22 26.81
C LYS A 446 6.47 5.85 26.31
N ALA A 447 5.75 6.78 25.66
CA ALA A 447 4.41 6.52 25.13
C ALA A 447 4.42 5.58 23.91
N SER A 448 5.49 5.62 23.09
CA SER A 448 5.67 4.65 21.99
C SER A 448 5.95 3.25 22.54
N TRP A 449 6.70 3.16 23.64
CA TRP A 449 6.91 1.93 24.40
C TRP A 449 5.62 1.43 25.07
N ASP A 450 4.77 2.32 25.57
CA ASP A 450 3.50 1.96 26.20
C ASP A 450 2.46 1.48 25.18
N ALA A 451 2.43 2.07 23.99
CA ALA A 451 1.58 1.63 22.88
C ALA A 451 2.04 0.28 22.31
N ALA A 452 3.36 0.07 22.18
CA ALA A 452 3.93 -1.22 21.76
C ALA A 452 3.65 -2.32 22.80
N ARG A 453 3.77 -2.02 24.10
CA ARG A 453 3.45 -2.94 25.21
C ARG A 453 1.95 -3.23 25.32
N GLY A 454 1.09 -2.26 25.02
CA GLY A 454 -0.37 -2.46 24.95
C GLY A 454 -0.73 -3.49 23.89
N LEU A 455 -0.12 -3.40 22.71
CA LEU A 455 -0.29 -4.40 21.64
C LEU A 455 0.32 -5.77 21.97
N GLU A 456 1.44 -5.79 22.69
CA GLU A 456 2.11 -7.02 23.11
C GLU A 456 1.26 -7.79 24.15
N ARG A 457 0.63 -7.08 25.10
CA ARG A 457 -0.31 -7.67 26.08
C ARG A 457 -1.58 -8.19 25.44
N GLU A 458 -2.10 -7.50 24.43
CA GLU A 458 -3.35 -7.87 23.76
C GLU A 458 -3.17 -9.06 22.78
N MET A 459 -1.98 -9.24 22.21
CA MET A 459 -1.71 -10.31 21.25
C MET A 459 -1.18 -11.61 21.90
N TYR A 460 -0.57 -11.54 23.09
CA TYR A 460 -0.01 -12.71 23.78
C TYR A 460 -0.83 -13.24 24.95
N GLY A 461 -1.97 -12.61 25.30
CA GLY A 461 -2.89 -13.13 26.30
C GLY A 461 -2.18 -13.64 27.55
N GLU A 462 -1.76 -12.73 28.43
CA GLU A 462 -1.24 -13.10 29.74
C GLU A 462 -2.39 -13.76 30.52
N SER A 463 -2.43 -15.09 30.50
CA SER A 463 -3.21 -15.90 31.42
C SER A 463 -2.76 -15.54 32.82
N ASN A 464 -3.70 -15.09 33.65
CA ASN A 464 -3.51 -14.92 35.08
C ASN A 464 -3.00 -16.24 35.68
N GLU A 465 -1.70 -16.33 35.94
CA GLU A 465 -1.17 -17.21 36.97
C GLU A 465 -0.44 -16.38 38.03
N GLY A 466 -1.09 -16.42 39.20
CA GLY A 466 -0.71 -15.98 40.53
C GLY A 466 0.71 -15.48 40.79
N VAL A 467 0.76 -14.26 41.33
CA VAL A 467 1.70 -13.97 42.43
C VAL A 467 0.88 -14.00 43.72
N ILE A 468 0.98 -15.12 44.43
CA ILE A 468 0.65 -15.25 45.84
C ILE A 468 1.74 -14.45 46.58
N ILE A 469 1.34 -13.44 47.35
CA ILE A 469 2.21 -12.83 48.34
C ILE A 469 1.96 -13.62 49.64
N GLU A 470 2.95 -14.40 50.06
CA GLU A 470 3.02 -14.99 51.39
C GLU A 470 3.24 -13.85 52.40
N ASP A 471 2.26 -13.64 53.28
CA ASP A 471 2.47 -12.97 54.56
C ASP A 471 3.19 -13.97 55.48
N SER A 472 4.40 -13.62 55.90
CA SER A 472 5.04 -14.23 57.06
C SER A 472 5.27 -13.15 58.11
N ASP A 473 4.42 -13.23 59.14
CA ASP A 473 4.53 -12.59 60.45
C ASP A 473 5.94 -12.70 61.06
N GLU A 474 6.36 -11.64 61.78
CA GLU A 474 6.69 -11.81 63.21
C GLU A 474 6.80 -10.46 63.94
N SER A 475 5.87 -10.27 64.89
CA SER A 475 6.03 -9.79 66.30
C SER A 475 6.85 -8.51 66.58
N SER A 476 6.51 -7.58 67.47
CA SER A 476 5.71 -7.62 68.69
C SER A 476 5.54 -6.21 69.30
N SER A 477 4.55 -6.10 70.20
CA SER A 477 4.45 -5.18 71.35
C SER A 477 3.74 -3.81 71.23
N SER A 478 2.54 -3.81 71.83
CA SER A 478 1.99 -2.87 72.83
C SER A 478 1.78 -1.38 72.51
N THR A 479 0.48 -1.04 72.46
CA THR A 479 -0.21 -0.01 73.26
C THR A 479 0.23 1.46 73.11
N GLY A 480 -0.69 2.31 72.61
CA GLY A 480 -0.49 3.76 72.68
C GLY A 480 -1.59 4.58 72.00
N MET A 481 -2.75 4.67 72.63
CA MET A 481 -3.84 5.57 72.29
C MET A 481 -3.44 7.03 72.56
N ASN A 482 -3.41 7.92 71.56
CA ASN A 482 -3.85 9.32 71.72
C ASN A 482 -3.92 10.10 70.40
N GLY A 483 -5.04 10.78 70.20
CA GLY A 483 -5.19 11.78 69.15
C GLY A 483 -4.72 13.17 69.59
N LYS A 484 -4.37 14.03 68.63
CA LYS A 484 -4.88 15.41 68.54
C LYS A 484 -4.35 16.14 67.31
N ARG A 485 -5.29 16.87 66.71
CA ARG A 485 -5.15 17.96 65.72
C ARG A 485 -4.18 19.08 66.15
N LYS A 486 -3.82 19.86 65.11
CA LYS A 486 -3.23 21.23 65.05
C LYS A 486 -1.70 21.21 64.99
N ASN A 487 -1.02 21.87 64.05
CA ASN A 487 -1.34 22.96 63.13
C ASN A 487 -0.67 22.71 61.77
#